data_AF-A0A8S7BXY6-F1
#
_entry.id   AF-A0A8S7BXY6-F1
#
_cell.length_a   1.000
_cell.length_b   1.000
_cell.length_c   1.000
_cell.angle_alpha   90.00
_cell.angle_beta   90.00
_cell.angle_gamma   90.00
#
_symmetry.space_group_name_H-M   'P 1'
#
loop_
_entity.id
_entity.type
_entity.pdbx_description
1 polymer ?
#
loop_
_entity_poly.entity_id
_entity_poly.type
_entity_poly.pdbx_seq_one_letter_code
_entity_poly.pdbx_strand_id
1 'polypeptide(L)'
;NDIETEISNQCGRLISNAIVYYNSAILSRLLRRLETEGNEKSIEALTRISPVAWQHILLNGHYTFQNNNELIDLDTLVAGLKLG
;
A
#
# COMPACT_ATOMS: atom_id res chain seq x y z
N ASN A 1 -3.54 18.18 -25.85
CA ASN A 1 -4.89 17.91 -26.41
C ASN A 1 -5.82 17.55 -25.26
N ASP A 2 -7.08 18.00 -25.21
CA ASP A 2 -7.98 17.79 -24.04
C ASP A 2 -8.15 16.30 -23.68
N ILE A 3 -8.06 15.43 -24.69
CA ILE A 3 -8.11 13.97 -24.53
C ILE A 3 -6.90 13.43 -23.74
N GLU A 4 -5.70 13.95 -23.97
CA GLU A 4 -4.48 13.51 -23.26
C GLU A 4 -4.54 13.91 -21.79
N THR A 5 -5.06 15.10 -21.50
CA THR A 5 -5.31 15.57 -20.14
C THR A 5 -6.31 14.66 -19.41
N GLU A 6 -7.40 14.28 -20.09
CA GLU A 6 -8.39 13.36 -19.50
C GLU A 6 -7.80 11.98 -19.22
N ILE A 7 -7.04 11.42 -20.16
CA ILE A 7 -6.34 10.14 -19.97
C ILE A 7 -5.40 10.23 -18.76
N SER A 8 -4.59 11.30 -18.68
CA SER A 8 -3.68 11.52 -17.56
C SER A 8 -4.42 11.59 -16.22
N ASN A 9 -5.57 12.27 -16.17
CA ASN A 9 -6.40 12.34 -14.96
C ASN A 9 -6.92 10.96 -14.55
N GLN A 10 -7.40 10.16 -15.51
CA GLN A 10 -7.86 8.80 -15.22
C GLN A 10 -6.72 7.88 -14.76
N CYS A 11 -5.53 7.99 -15.36
CA CYS A 11 -4.33 7.29 -14.91
C CYS A 11 -3.95 7.69 -13.47
N GLY A 12 -4.00 8.98 -13.14
CA GLY A 12 -3.74 9.48 -11.79
C GLY A 12 -4.73 8.91 -10.76
N ARG A 13 -6.02 8.82 -11.12
CA ARG A 13 -7.05 8.18 -10.28
C ARG A 13 -6.79 6.70 -10.07
N LEU A 14 -6.42 5.98 -11.13
CA LEU A 14 -6.10 4.56 -11.06
C LEU A 14 -4.92 4.31 -10.11
N ILE A 15 -3.83 5.07 -10.25
CA ILE A 15 -2.64 4.96 -9.39
C ILE A 15 -3.00 5.28 -7.93
N SER A 16 -3.77 6.35 -7.71
CA SER A 16 -4.22 6.73 -6.36
C SER A 16 -5.03 5.62 -5.70
N ASN A 17 -5.98 5.02 -6.44
CA ASN A 17 -6.78 3.91 -5.95
C ASN A 17 -5.93 2.65 -5.66
N ALA A 18 -4.93 2.37 -6.50
CA ALA A 18 -4.01 1.26 -6.28
C ALA A 18 -3.20 1.46 -4.99
N ILE A 19 -2.69 2.66 -4.73
CA ILE A 19 -1.96 3.00 -3.50
C ILE A 19 -2.85 2.78 -2.28
N VAL A 20 -4.06 3.34 -2.29
CA VAL A 20 -5.01 3.20 -1.18
C VAL A 20 -5.38 1.75 -0.95
N TYR A 21 -5.61 0.98 -2.02
CA TYR A 21 -5.91 -0.44 -1.93
C TYR A 21 -4.77 -1.21 -1.25
N TYR A 22 -3.53 -1.09 -1.74
CA TYR A 22 -2.41 -1.85 -1.21
C TYR A 22 -2.06 -1.44 0.22
N ASN A 23 -2.05 -0.14 0.53
CA ASN A 23 -1.84 0.33 1.89
C ASN A 23 -2.91 -0.23 2.84
N SER A 24 -4.19 -0.14 2.48
CA SER A 24 -5.29 -0.67 3.31
C SER A 24 -5.19 -2.19 3.47
N ALA A 25 -4.81 -2.91 2.42
CA ALA A 25 -4.66 -4.36 2.41
C ALA A 25 -3.50 -4.85 3.29
N ILE A 26 -2.38 -4.12 3.32
CA ILE A 26 -1.23 -4.37 4.19
C ILE A 26 -1.61 -4.08 5.64
N LEU A 27 -2.17 -2.89 5.91
CA LEU A 27 -2.58 -2.49 7.26
C LEU A 27 -3.61 -3.45 7.86
N SER A 28 -4.59 -3.89 7.06
CA SER A 28 -5.63 -4.83 7.51
C SER A 28 -5.08 -6.21 7.88
N ARG A 29 -4.11 -6.72 7.10
CA ARG A 29 -3.42 -7.98 7.40
C ARG A 29 -2.53 -7.87 8.63
N LEU A 30 -1.81 -6.76 8.74
CA LEU A 30 -0.95 -6.47 9.88
C LEU A 30 -1.77 -6.35 11.17
N LEU A 31 -2.91 -5.66 11.13
CA LEU A 31 -3.84 -5.58 12.25
C LEU A 31 -4.27 -6.98 12.72
N ARG A 32 -4.76 -7.81 11.80
CA ARG A 32 -5.20 -9.18 12.12
C ARG A 32 -4.10 -10.01 12.77
N ARG A 33 -2.87 -9.90 12.27
CA ARG A 33 -1.71 -10.58 12.87
C ARG A 33 -1.45 -10.08 14.28
N LEU A 34 -1.41 -8.76 14.50
CA LEU A 34 -1.14 -8.19 15.82
C LEU A 34 -2.25 -8.51 16.83
N GLU A 35 -3.51 -8.58 16.40
CA GLU A 35 -4.63 -9.04 17.21
C GLU A 35 -4.42 -10.50 17.66
N THR A 36 -3.97 -11.39 16.77
CA THR A 36 -3.65 -12.78 17.13
C THR A 36 -2.44 -12.90 18.05
N GLU A 37 -1.49 -11.97 17.98
CA GLU A 37 -0.31 -11.91 18.86
C GLU A 37 -0.61 -11.22 20.21
N GLY A 38 -1.77 -10.57 20.37
CA GLY A 38 -2.12 -9.80 21.56
C GLY A 38 -1.25 -8.54 21.77
N ASN A 39 -0.67 -8.00 20.69
CA ASN A 39 0.30 -6.91 20.77
C ASN A 39 -0.37 -5.53 20.70
N GLU A 40 -0.98 -5.12 21.82
CA GLU A 40 -1.74 -3.86 21.93
C GLU A 40 -0.91 -2.61 21.59
N LYS A 41 0.38 -2.59 21.93
CA LYS A 41 1.27 -1.45 21.63
C LYS A 41 1.44 -1.23 20.13
N SER A 42 1.70 -2.31 19.40
CA SER A 42 1.83 -2.23 17.94
C SER A 42 0.49 -1.93 17.26
N ILE A 43 -0.64 -2.38 17.83
CA ILE A 43 -1.97 -1.99 17.36
C ILE A 43 -2.18 -0.48 17.53
N GLU A 44 -1.83 0.10 18.69
CA GLU A 44 -1.93 1.54 18.90
C GLU A 44 -1.07 2.31 17.88
N ALA A 45 0.17 1.86 17.65
CA ALA A 45 1.05 2.46 16.64
C ALA A 45 0.44 2.38 15.23
N LEU A 46 -0.17 1.25 14.88
CA LEU A 46 -0.83 1.03 13.59
C LEU A 46 -1.98 2.02 13.35
N THR A 47 -2.75 2.39 14.38
CA THR A 47 -3.86 3.36 14.24
C THR A 47 -3.41 4.76 13.79
N ARG A 48 -2.13 5.08 13.98
CA ARG A 48 -1.53 6.37 13.57
C ARG A 48 -1.08 6.36 12.10
N ILE A 49 -1.11 5.21 11.44
CA ILE A 49 -0.70 5.06 10.04
C ILE A 49 -1.91 5.25 9.12
N SER A 50 -1.77 6.15 8.16
CA SER A 50 -2.83 6.46 7.20
C SER A 50 -2.77 5.56 5.96
N PRO A 51 -3.90 4.97 5.52
CA PRO A 51 -3.95 4.20 4.27
C PRO A 51 -3.78 5.09 3.01
N VAL A 52 -3.98 6.41 3.13
CA VAL A 52 -3.79 7.35 2.02
C VAL A 52 -2.39 7.98 2.01
N ALA A 53 -1.49 7.54 2.90
CA ALA A 53 -0.12 8.06 2.94
C ALA A 53 0.61 7.73 1.63
N TRP A 54 0.98 8.77 0.88
CA TRP A 54 1.74 8.66 -0.36
C TRP A 54 3.13 9.29 -0.26
N GLN A 55 3.45 9.98 0.83
CA GLN A 55 4.74 10.68 1.02
C GLN A 55 5.96 9.75 0.92
N HIS A 56 5.78 8.44 1.12
CA HIS A 56 6.82 7.42 0.98
C HIS A 56 6.91 6.81 -0.44
N ILE A 57 6.07 7.26 -1.38
CA ILE A 57 6.00 6.77 -2.76
C ILE A 57 6.46 7.88 -3.70
N LEU A 58 7.56 7.65 -4.41
CA LEU A 58 8.06 8.59 -5.42
C LEU A 58 7.27 8.42 -6.72
N LEU A 59 6.10 9.06 -6.84
CA LEU A 59 5.22 8.94 -8.02
C LEU A 59 5.92 9.25 -9.36
N ASN A 60 6.91 10.15 -9.34
CA ASN A 60 7.70 10.54 -10.52
C ASN A 60 8.98 9.70 -10.68
N GLY A 61 9.10 8.62 -9.91
CA GLY A 61 10.24 7.73 -9.94
C GLY A 61 10.25 6.87 -11.21
N HIS A 62 11.44 6.46 -11.63
CA HIS A 62 11.58 5.50 -12.72
C HIS A 62 11.49 4.08 -12.14
N TYR A 63 10.37 3.39 -12.41
CA TYR A 63 10.14 2.02 -11.96
C TYR A 63 10.20 1.05 -13.13
N THR A 64 10.82 -0.10 -12.91
CA THR A 64 10.76 -1.24 -13.84
C THR A 64 9.70 -2.22 -13.36
N PHE A 65 8.74 -2.56 -14.22
CA PHE A 65 7.79 -3.62 -13.92
C PHE A 65 8.49 -4.97 -14.01
N GLN A 66 8.24 -5.82 -13.02
CA GLN A 66 8.64 -7.21 -13.15
C GLN A 66 7.73 -7.88 -14.19
N ASN A 67 8.32 -8.64 -15.11
CA ASN A 67 7.60 -9.30 -16.21
C ASN A 67 7.27 -10.77 -15.87
N ASN A 68 7.51 -11.20 -14.64
CA ASN A 68 6.97 -12.44 -14.10
C ASN A 68 5.50 -12.18 -13.74
N ASN A 69 4.62 -13.08 -14.17
CA ASN A 69 3.19 -13.02 -13.87
C ASN A 69 2.89 -13.39 -12.39
N GLU A 70 3.85 -13.16 -11.50
CA GLU A 70 3.80 -13.49 -10.09
C GLU A 70 3.02 -12.40 -9.36
N LEU A 71 1.95 -12.82 -8.69
CA LEU A 71 1.19 -11.93 -7.83
C LEU A 71 2.02 -11.59 -6.60
N ILE A 72 1.92 -10.34 -6.15
CA ILE A 72 2.51 -9.90 -4.89
C ILE A 72 1.82 -10.68 -3.76
N ASP A 73 2.58 -11.54 -3.08
CA ASP A 73 2.12 -12.19 -1.86
C ASP A 73 2.19 -11.19 -0.68
N LEU A 74 1.03 -10.60 -0.40
CA LEU A 74 0.88 -9.64 0.69
C LEU A 74 1.04 -10.28 2.08
N ASP A 75 0.76 -11.57 2.23
CA ASP A 75 0.89 -12.25 3.52
C ASP A 75 2.37 -12.49 3.84
N THR A 76 3.16 -12.90 2.84
CA THR A 76 4.63 -12.96 2.95
C THR A 76 5.23 -11.59 3.23
N LEU A 77 4.76 -10.53 2.56
CA LEU A 77 5.22 -9.16 2.80
C LEU A 77 4.95 -8.71 4.24
N VAL A 78 3.73 -8.96 4.75
CA VAL A 78 3.32 -8.57 6.12
C VAL A 78 4.04 -9.40 7.18
N ALA A 79 4.38 -10.66 6.92
CA ALA A 79 5.16 -11.48 7.84
C ALA A 79 6.54 -10.87 8.15
N GLY A 80 7.16 -10.21 7.17
CA GLY A 80 8.44 -9.52 7.32
C GLY A 80 8.37 -8.18 8.06
N LEU A 81 7.18 -7.60 8.23
CA LEU A 81 7.01 -6.31 8.90
C LEU A 81 7.04 -6.47 10.42
N LYS A 82 7.76 -5.56 11.08
CA LYS A 82 7.76 -5.41 12.55
C LYS A 82 7.42 -3.97 12.89
N LEU A 83 6.38 -3.79 13.69
CA LEU A 83 6.08 -2.51 14.32
C LEU A 83 6.76 -2.53 15.70
N GLY A 84 7.63 -1.55 15.93
CA GLY A 84 8.43 -1.42 17.15
C GLY A 84 7.61 -1.26 18.41
#